data_AF-A0A7K4CMD3-F1
#
_entry.id   AF-A0A7K4CMD3-F1
#
_cell.length_a   1.000
_cell.length_b   1.000
_cell.length_c   1.000
_cell.angle_alpha   90.00
_cell.angle_beta   90.00
_cell.angle_gamma   90.00
#
_symmetry.space_group_name_H-M   'P 1'
#
loop_
_entity.id
_entity.type
_entity.pdbx_description
1 polymer ?
#
loop_
_entity_poly.entity_id
_entity_poly.type
_entity_poly.pdbx_seq_one_letter_code
_entity_poly.pdbx_strand_id
1 'polypeptide(L)'
;MTTLDESKIAEIGHRRFMHRNLSYDFTYKALQRALLEHVTVRRLYKYIQLVREGKDFPNYLFDNPAVPRASLMKIKGLDKAQKNYLQQVLFEQKLIERVPPEKADIPRLVQDVFHNFKAEAIDKVPDHGPVLKSILIRHPQSVAIELPVWHKAELTSKCLTGHVDLVQIDQKDGTLEIKILDYKPEGENKFIFCLPQISLYARMLQEKLHPESDCVVNCYIFDKKAMWKFQPSILQAIDAKLAQYQVPRDWRPFMA
;
A
#
# COMPACT_ATOMS: atom_id res chain seq x y z
N MET A 1 9.94 -0.67 30.44
CA MET A 1 8.83 -1.60 30.14
C MET A 1 7.50 -0.90 30.41
N THR A 2 6.94 -0.22 29.43
CA THR A 2 5.53 0.22 29.45
C THR A 2 4.71 -1.00 29.04
N THR A 3 4.02 -1.60 30.00
CA THR A 3 3.02 -2.64 29.74
C THR A 3 1.97 -2.07 28.80
N LEU A 4 1.97 -2.55 27.56
CA LEU A 4 0.86 -2.36 26.63
C LEU A 4 -0.38 -2.91 27.34
N ASP A 5 -1.34 -2.02 27.61
CA ASP A 5 -2.64 -2.36 28.17
C ASP A 5 -3.31 -3.42 27.27
N GLU A 6 -3.24 -4.69 27.70
CA GLU A 6 -3.76 -5.84 26.98
C GLU A 6 -5.27 -5.73 26.71
N SER A 7 -5.99 -4.87 27.45
CA SER A 7 -7.41 -4.62 27.27
C SER A 7 -7.76 -3.80 26.00
N LYS A 8 -6.76 -3.26 25.31
CA LYS A 8 -6.92 -2.48 24.06
C LYS A 8 -6.34 -3.16 22.81
N ILE A 9 -5.94 -4.42 22.90
CA ILE A 9 -5.55 -5.17 21.71
C ILE A 9 -6.85 -5.49 20.96
N ALA A 10 -7.23 -4.59 20.02
CA ALA A 10 -8.20 -4.91 18.98
C ALA A 10 -7.86 -6.30 18.44
N GLU A 11 -8.82 -7.22 18.32
CA GLU A 11 -8.55 -8.61 17.90
C GLU A 11 -7.70 -8.62 16.62
N ILE A 12 -6.41 -8.97 16.77
CA ILE A 12 -5.43 -9.03 15.67
C ILE A 12 -5.40 -10.47 15.17
N GLY A 13 -5.87 -10.68 13.95
CA GLY A 13 -5.70 -11.94 13.26
C GLY A 13 -4.45 -11.94 12.39
N HIS A 14 -3.91 -13.13 12.14
CA HIS A 14 -2.75 -13.31 11.28
C HIS A 14 -2.89 -14.58 10.43
N ARG A 15 -2.28 -14.56 9.24
CA ARG A 15 -2.09 -15.72 8.39
C ARG A 15 -0.74 -15.63 7.70
N ARG A 16 0.05 -16.69 7.83
CA ARG A 16 1.29 -16.84 7.07
C ARG A 16 1.00 -17.42 5.69
N PHE A 17 1.63 -16.87 4.68
CA PHE A 17 1.65 -17.41 3.33
C PHE A 17 3.08 -17.76 2.93
N MET A 18 3.19 -18.75 2.05
CA MET A 18 4.46 -19.19 1.46
C MET A 18 4.25 -19.25 -0.05
N HIS A 19 4.75 -18.26 -0.78
CA HIS A 19 4.63 -18.19 -2.24
C HIS A 19 5.99 -18.02 -2.88
N ARG A 20 6.36 -18.91 -3.81
CA ARG A 20 7.69 -18.90 -4.47
C ARG A 20 8.87 -18.80 -3.49
N ASN A 21 8.82 -19.57 -2.39
CA ASN A 21 9.79 -19.56 -1.29
C ASN A 21 9.90 -18.22 -0.53
N LEU A 22 8.94 -17.31 -0.70
CA LEU A 22 8.85 -16.07 0.07
C LEU A 22 7.74 -16.19 1.12
N SER A 23 8.13 -15.98 2.38
CA SER A 23 7.21 -15.98 3.51
C SER A 23 6.79 -14.56 3.80
N TYR A 24 5.50 -14.36 4.01
CA TYR A 24 4.97 -13.09 4.49
C TYR A 24 3.79 -13.34 5.44
N ASP A 25 3.62 -12.42 6.38
CA ASP A 25 2.63 -12.53 7.46
C ASP A 25 1.53 -11.50 7.22
N PHE A 26 0.48 -11.91 6.53
CA PHE A 26 -0.74 -11.11 6.42
C PHE A 26 -1.33 -10.93 7.83
N THR A 27 -1.47 -9.69 8.28
CA THR A 27 -1.98 -9.37 9.62
C THR A 27 -3.07 -8.32 9.50
N TYR A 28 -4.16 -8.47 10.25
CA TYR A 28 -5.29 -7.56 10.19
C TYR A 28 -5.91 -7.33 11.57
N LYS A 29 -6.59 -6.19 11.71
CA LYS A 29 -7.40 -5.83 12.87
C LYS A 29 -8.86 -6.06 12.59
N ALA A 30 -9.62 -6.45 13.62
CA ALA A 30 -11.07 -6.38 13.58
C ALA A 30 -11.53 -4.95 13.24
N LEU A 31 -12.47 -4.86 12.30
CA LEU A 31 -13.08 -3.58 11.92
C LEU A 31 -14.16 -3.18 12.92
N GLN A 32 -14.24 -1.89 13.21
CA GLN A 32 -15.30 -1.34 14.06
C GLN A 32 -16.65 -1.51 13.37
N ARG A 33 -17.68 -1.92 14.13
CA ARG A 33 -19.03 -2.20 13.61
C ARG A 33 -19.63 -1.01 12.84
N ALA A 34 -19.40 0.21 13.31
CA ALA A 34 -19.87 1.43 12.64
C ALA A 34 -19.31 1.58 11.21
N LEU A 35 -18.03 1.24 11.00
CA LEU A 35 -17.43 1.30 9.65
C LEU A 35 -18.07 0.27 8.69
N LEU A 36 -18.57 -0.85 9.21
CA LEU A 36 -19.26 -1.88 8.43
C LEU A 36 -20.65 -1.44 7.95
N GLU A 37 -21.15 -0.27 8.34
CA GLU A 37 -22.37 0.32 7.76
C GLU A 37 -22.14 0.81 6.33
N HIS A 38 -20.89 1.15 5.98
CA HIS A 38 -20.52 1.54 4.62
C HIS A 38 -20.32 0.31 3.71
N VAL A 39 -20.94 0.32 2.52
CA VAL A 39 -20.94 -0.83 1.59
C VAL A 39 -19.52 -1.22 1.17
N THR A 40 -18.70 -0.24 0.77
CA THR A 40 -17.30 -0.49 0.37
C THR A 40 -16.46 -1.10 1.49
N VAL A 41 -16.64 -0.68 2.76
CA VAL A 41 -15.95 -1.28 3.90
C VAL A 41 -16.40 -2.73 4.12
N ARG A 42 -17.69 -3.05 3.95
CA ARG A 42 -18.14 -4.46 4.01
C ARG A 42 -17.50 -5.32 2.93
N ARG A 43 -17.31 -4.78 1.72
CA ARG A 43 -16.61 -5.50 0.64
C ARG A 43 -15.14 -5.71 1.00
N LEU A 44 -14.48 -4.71 1.60
CA LEU A 44 -13.10 -4.85 2.11
C LEU A 44 -13.01 -5.88 3.24
N TYR A 45 -13.96 -5.84 4.17
CA TYR A 45 -14.06 -6.84 5.25
C TYR A 45 -14.18 -8.24 4.68
N LYS A 46 -15.14 -8.48 3.76
CA LYS A 46 -15.30 -9.77 3.08
C LYS A 46 -14.04 -10.21 2.35
N TYR A 47 -13.34 -9.29 1.70
CA TYR A 47 -12.06 -9.56 1.06
C TYR A 47 -10.98 -10.00 2.06
N ILE A 48 -10.86 -9.29 3.19
CA ILE A 48 -9.96 -9.68 4.30
C ILE A 48 -10.33 -11.06 4.85
N GLN A 49 -11.62 -11.36 5.03
CA GLN A 49 -12.07 -12.70 5.48
C GLN A 49 -11.71 -13.79 4.46
N LEU A 50 -11.89 -13.52 3.16
CA LEU A 50 -11.48 -14.44 2.09
C LEU A 50 -9.98 -14.73 2.15
N VAL A 51 -9.13 -13.70 2.31
CA VAL A 51 -7.68 -13.90 2.47
C VAL A 51 -7.37 -14.68 3.74
N ARG A 52 -8.02 -14.36 4.86
CA ARG A 52 -7.82 -15.03 6.15
C ARG A 52 -8.17 -16.51 6.09
N GLU A 53 -9.33 -16.86 5.55
CA GLU A 53 -9.83 -18.24 5.48
C GLU A 53 -9.15 -19.02 4.36
N GLY A 54 -8.88 -18.34 3.25
CA GLY A 54 -8.10 -18.77 2.09
C GLY A 54 -8.59 -20.05 1.42
N LYS A 55 -9.84 -20.44 1.66
CA LYS A 55 -10.54 -21.49 0.93
C LYS A 55 -10.58 -21.20 -0.58
N ASP A 56 -10.88 -19.96 -0.94
CA ASP A 56 -10.98 -19.49 -2.34
C ASP A 56 -9.86 -18.51 -2.72
N PHE A 57 -8.78 -18.49 -1.94
CA PHE A 57 -7.63 -17.65 -2.23
C PHE A 57 -6.83 -18.23 -3.40
N PRO A 58 -6.49 -17.45 -4.44
CA PRO A 58 -5.90 -17.97 -5.66
C PRO A 58 -4.38 -18.20 -5.52
N ASN A 59 -3.98 -19.15 -4.65
CA ASN A 59 -2.57 -19.49 -4.42
C ASN A 59 -1.83 -19.75 -5.74
N TYR A 60 -2.49 -20.41 -6.70
CA TYR A 60 -1.93 -20.69 -8.02
C TYR A 60 -1.42 -19.44 -8.77
N LEU A 61 -2.02 -18.25 -8.57
CA LEU A 61 -1.51 -17.01 -9.17
C LEU A 61 -0.23 -16.53 -8.49
N PHE A 62 -0.18 -16.64 -7.17
CA PHE A 62 0.97 -16.19 -6.38
C PHE A 62 2.15 -17.15 -6.54
N ASP A 63 1.90 -18.44 -6.68
CA ASP A 63 2.93 -19.47 -6.89
C ASP A 63 3.45 -19.53 -8.32
N ASN A 64 2.67 -19.10 -9.31
CA ASN A 64 3.07 -19.21 -10.72
C ASN A 64 4.12 -18.15 -11.12
N PRO A 65 5.39 -18.51 -11.42
CA PRO A 65 6.44 -17.56 -11.76
C PRO A 65 6.15 -16.71 -13.00
N ALA A 66 5.30 -17.18 -13.92
CA ALA A 66 4.89 -16.43 -15.11
C ALA A 66 3.95 -15.27 -14.78
N VAL A 67 3.29 -15.27 -13.61
CA VAL A 67 2.46 -14.16 -13.15
C VAL A 67 3.38 -13.09 -12.55
N PRO A 68 3.45 -11.88 -13.13
CA PRO A 68 4.28 -10.81 -12.60
C PRO A 68 3.77 -10.32 -11.25
N ARG A 69 4.69 -9.75 -10.46
CA ARG A 69 4.37 -9.07 -9.20
C ARG A 69 4.38 -7.57 -9.42
N ALA A 70 3.39 -6.85 -8.93
CA ALA A 70 3.30 -5.40 -9.01
C ALA A 70 4.50 -4.70 -8.33
N SER A 71 5.13 -5.31 -7.33
CA SER A 71 6.37 -4.80 -6.71
C SER A 71 7.59 -4.74 -7.63
N LEU A 72 7.54 -5.42 -8.78
CA LEU A 72 8.58 -5.35 -9.83
C LEU A 72 8.33 -4.20 -10.81
N MET A 73 7.12 -3.61 -10.81
CA MET A 73 6.73 -2.54 -11.72
C MET A 73 7.29 -1.21 -11.22
N LYS A 74 8.26 -0.68 -11.95
CA LYS A 74 8.95 0.56 -11.60
C LYS A 74 9.17 1.44 -12.82
N ILE A 75 9.11 2.75 -12.63
CA ILE A 75 9.61 3.70 -13.63
C ILE A 75 11.13 3.51 -13.71
N LYS A 76 11.66 3.17 -14.89
CA LYS A 76 13.09 2.93 -15.14
C LYS A 76 13.55 3.75 -16.34
N GLY A 77 14.86 3.95 -16.47
CA GLY A 77 15.46 4.59 -17.65
C GLY A 77 15.43 6.12 -17.65
N LEU A 78 14.97 6.77 -16.56
CA LEU A 78 15.10 8.21 -16.40
C LEU A 78 16.49 8.56 -15.88
N ASP A 79 17.14 9.54 -16.49
CA ASP A 79 18.34 10.17 -15.93
C ASP A 79 17.99 11.09 -14.74
N LYS A 80 19.03 11.64 -14.09
CA LYS A 80 18.86 12.51 -12.91
C LYS A 80 18.05 13.78 -13.24
N ALA A 81 18.29 14.41 -14.39
CA ALA A 81 17.62 15.65 -14.78
C ALA A 81 16.14 15.41 -15.11
N GLN A 82 15.85 14.36 -15.89
CA GLN A 82 14.50 13.93 -16.24
C GLN A 82 13.70 13.54 -15.00
N LYS A 83 14.31 12.82 -14.06
CA LYS A 83 13.69 12.48 -12.79
C LYS A 83 13.33 13.72 -11.97
N ASN A 84 14.25 14.67 -11.84
CA ASN A 84 14.01 15.91 -11.10
C ASN A 84 12.89 16.72 -11.75
N TYR A 85 12.88 16.80 -13.08
CA TYR A 85 11.81 17.47 -13.83
C TYR A 85 10.46 16.78 -13.63
N LEU A 86 10.40 15.45 -13.73
CA LEU A 86 9.17 14.69 -13.47
C LEU A 86 8.68 14.92 -12.03
N GLN A 87 9.57 14.93 -11.05
CA GLN A 87 9.23 15.22 -9.65
C GLN A 87 8.60 16.60 -9.50
N GLN A 88 9.25 17.62 -10.07
CA GLN A 88 8.77 19.00 -10.03
C GLN A 88 7.36 19.10 -10.63
N VAL A 89 7.17 18.54 -11.83
CA VAL A 89 5.87 18.49 -12.51
C VAL A 89 4.79 17.83 -11.63
N LEU A 90 5.10 16.70 -10.99
CA LEU A 90 4.16 15.98 -10.14
C LEU A 90 3.64 16.85 -8.98
N PHE A 91 4.52 17.68 -8.38
CA PHE A 91 4.14 18.60 -7.31
C PHE A 91 3.45 19.87 -7.83
N GLU A 92 3.98 20.50 -8.87
CA GLU A 92 3.41 21.73 -9.44
C GLU A 92 1.99 21.52 -9.97
N GLN A 93 1.74 20.35 -10.57
CA GLN A 93 0.42 19.97 -11.07
C GLN A 93 -0.49 19.36 -10.00
N LYS A 94 -0.04 19.29 -8.73
CA LYS A 94 -0.77 18.67 -7.61
C LYS A 94 -1.21 17.23 -7.89
N LEU A 95 -0.47 16.51 -8.72
CA LEU A 95 -0.67 15.08 -8.95
C LEU A 95 -0.18 14.26 -7.75
N ILE A 96 0.81 14.81 -7.04
CA ILE A 96 1.29 14.32 -5.75
C ILE A 96 1.31 15.47 -4.77
N GLU A 97 0.86 15.20 -3.56
CA GLU A 97 0.90 16.14 -2.46
C GLU A 97 1.72 15.57 -1.31
N ARG A 98 2.61 16.38 -0.75
CA ARG A 98 3.25 16.01 0.52
C ARG A 98 2.24 16.21 1.64
N VAL A 99 2.00 15.17 2.42
CA VAL A 99 1.11 15.26 3.58
C VAL A 99 1.77 16.16 4.62
N PRO A 100 1.07 17.18 5.12
CA PRO A 100 1.61 18.08 6.13
C PRO A 100 2.04 17.33 7.40
N PRO A 101 3.15 17.72 8.06
CA PRO A 101 3.67 17.02 9.24
C PRO A 101 2.65 16.85 10.36
N GLU A 102 1.78 17.83 10.57
CA GLU A 102 0.71 17.81 11.59
C GLU A 102 -0.41 16.81 11.29
N LYS A 103 -0.47 16.28 10.07
CA LYS A 103 -1.40 15.22 9.63
C LYS A 103 -0.67 13.90 9.33
N ALA A 104 0.65 13.86 9.48
CA ALA A 104 1.50 12.74 9.10
C ALA A 104 1.94 11.92 10.33
N ASP A 105 0.98 11.28 10.99
CA ASP A 105 1.26 10.44 12.18
C ASP A 105 2.11 9.21 11.87
N ILE A 106 2.06 8.72 10.64
CA ILE A 106 2.77 7.51 10.21
C ILE A 106 4.30 7.68 10.27
N PRO A 107 4.92 8.70 9.65
CA PRO A 107 6.35 8.96 9.83
C PRO A 107 6.82 9.02 11.28
N ARG A 108 6.04 9.58 12.20
CA ARG A 108 6.36 9.62 13.64
C ARG A 108 6.39 8.20 14.23
N LEU A 109 5.39 7.36 13.92
CA LEU A 109 5.40 5.95 14.35
C LEU A 109 6.60 5.18 13.80
N VAL A 110 7.03 5.46 12.57
CA VAL A 110 8.26 4.88 12.02
C VAL A 110 9.49 5.34 12.83
N GLN A 111 9.62 6.64 13.12
CA GLN A 111 10.72 7.18 13.91
C GLN A 111 10.80 6.57 15.30
N ASP A 112 9.66 6.34 15.96
CA ASP A 112 9.61 5.67 17.26
C ASP A 112 10.16 4.25 17.20
N VAL A 113 9.84 3.48 16.15
CA VAL A 113 10.38 2.12 15.97
C VAL A 113 11.90 2.17 15.84
N PHE A 114 12.44 3.10 15.05
CA PHE A 114 13.88 3.28 14.92
C PHE A 114 14.54 3.69 16.24
N HIS A 115 13.91 4.58 17.01
CA HIS A 115 14.41 4.97 18.33
C HIS A 115 14.41 3.78 19.31
N ASN A 116 13.34 2.99 19.33
CA ASN A 116 13.25 1.82 20.21
C ASN A 116 14.29 0.77 19.85
N PHE A 117 14.49 0.47 18.56
CA PHE A 117 15.54 -0.47 18.13
C PHE A 117 16.93 -0.02 18.60
N LYS A 118 17.22 1.29 18.49
CA LYS A 118 18.47 1.86 18.98
C LYS A 118 18.59 1.81 20.50
N ALA A 119 17.51 2.12 21.23
CA ALA A 119 17.50 2.14 22.69
C ALA A 119 17.66 0.73 23.29
N GLU A 120 17.10 -0.29 22.64
CA GLU A 120 17.20 -1.70 23.02
C GLU A 120 18.48 -2.38 22.49
N ALA A 121 19.43 -1.60 21.94
CA ALA A 121 20.68 -2.10 21.37
C ALA A 121 20.48 -3.23 20.34
N ILE A 122 19.39 -3.19 19.58
CA ILE A 122 19.13 -4.15 18.50
C ILE A 122 20.01 -3.75 17.33
N ASP A 123 21.06 -4.53 17.07
CA ASP A 123 22.08 -4.27 16.03
C ASP A 123 21.59 -4.41 14.58
N LYS A 124 20.27 -4.38 14.37
CA LYS A 124 19.61 -4.50 13.07
C LYS A 124 18.76 -3.26 12.82
N VAL A 125 18.88 -2.68 11.62
CA VAL A 125 17.93 -1.63 11.19
C VAL A 125 16.55 -2.25 11.03
N PRO A 126 15.49 -1.68 11.64
CA PRO A 126 14.14 -2.23 11.50
C PRO A 126 13.72 -2.25 10.02
N ASP A 127 13.31 -3.41 9.55
CA ASP A 127 12.78 -3.63 8.21
C ASP A 127 11.25 -3.40 8.19
N HIS A 128 10.59 -3.78 7.08
CA HIS A 128 9.13 -3.64 6.92
C HIS A 128 8.34 -4.25 8.08
N GLY A 129 8.73 -5.44 8.57
CA GLY A 129 7.93 -6.20 9.53
C GLY A 129 7.67 -5.44 10.84
N PRO A 130 8.71 -5.04 11.60
CA PRO A 130 8.56 -4.28 12.83
C PRO A 130 7.86 -2.94 12.64
N VAL A 131 8.15 -2.24 11.54
CA VAL A 131 7.54 -0.93 11.23
C VAL A 131 6.04 -1.07 10.99
N LEU A 132 5.64 -1.96 10.08
CA LEU A 132 4.24 -2.16 9.72
C LEU A 132 3.42 -2.74 10.88
N LYS A 133 3.97 -3.68 11.66
CA LYS A 133 3.31 -4.21 12.87
C LYS A 133 3.10 -3.12 13.92
N SER A 134 4.10 -2.28 14.17
CA SER A 134 3.99 -1.14 15.09
C SER A 134 2.89 -0.16 14.65
N ILE A 135 2.86 0.19 13.35
CA ILE A 135 1.82 1.07 12.78
C ILE A 135 0.45 0.41 12.88
N LEU A 136 0.33 -0.88 12.53
CA LEU A 136 -0.92 -1.61 12.62
C LEU A 136 -1.44 -1.53 14.05
N ILE A 137 -0.64 -1.87 15.06
CA ILE A 137 -1.05 -1.88 16.47
C ILE A 137 -1.44 -0.48 16.96
N ARG A 138 -0.58 0.53 16.73
CA ARG A 138 -0.68 1.85 17.37
C ARG A 138 -1.60 2.83 16.65
N HIS A 139 -1.78 2.71 15.35
CA HIS A 139 -2.59 3.65 14.58
C HIS A 139 -4.05 3.18 14.48
N PRO A 140 -5.04 3.99 14.90
CA PRO A 140 -6.44 3.55 15.04
C PRO A 140 -7.12 3.26 13.70
N GLN A 141 -6.68 3.91 12.62
CA GLN A 141 -7.23 3.74 11.28
C GLN A 141 -6.63 2.56 10.52
N SER A 142 -5.59 1.93 11.04
CA SER A 142 -4.90 0.81 10.37
C SER A 142 -5.72 -0.47 10.47
N VAL A 143 -5.90 -1.13 9.33
CA VAL A 143 -6.79 -2.29 9.20
C VAL A 143 -6.01 -3.56 8.86
N ALA A 144 -5.05 -3.48 7.96
CA ALA A 144 -4.31 -4.66 7.51
C ALA A 144 -2.90 -4.28 7.05
N ILE A 145 -1.96 -5.21 7.16
CA ILE A 145 -0.62 -5.15 6.59
C ILE A 145 -0.34 -6.41 5.77
N GLU A 146 0.54 -6.30 4.78
CA GLU A 146 0.89 -7.38 3.86
C GLU A 146 -0.35 -8.00 3.19
N LEU A 147 -1.37 -7.17 2.89
CA LEU A 147 -2.64 -7.63 2.31
C LEU A 147 -2.39 -8.08 0.86
N PRO A 148 -2.56 -9.38 0.52
CA PRO A 148 -2.41 -9.84 -0.84
C PRO A 148 -3.46 -9.21 -1.75
N VAL A 149 -3.07 -8.88 -2.97
CA VAL A 149 -3.93 -8.34 -4.03
C VAL A 149 -3.65 -9.03 -5.35
N TRP A 150 -4.68 -9.24 -6.17
CA TRP A 150 -4.54 -9.86 -7.47
C TRP A 150 -5.54 -9.34 -8.50
N HIS A 151 -5.06 -9.25 -9.74
CA HIS A 151 -5.86 -9.11 -10.94
C HIS A 151 -5.83 -10.44 -11.70
N LYS A 152 -7.01 -10.90 -12.14
CA LYS A 152 -7.18 -12.11 -12.95
C LYS A 152 -7.97 -11.74 -14.20
N ALA A 153 -7.28 -11.61 -15.34
CA ALA A 153 -7.94 -11.51 -16.63
C ALA A 153 -8.12 -12.90 -17.22
N GLU A 154 -9.37 -13.36 -17.35
CA GLU A 154 -9.66 -14.72 -17.85
C GLU A 154 -9.35 -14.88 -19.35
N LEU A 155 -9.40 -13.79 -20.12
CA LEU A 155 -9.28 -13.82 -21.58
C LEU A 155 -7.90 -13.44 -22.13
N THR A 156 -7.06 -12.74 -21.36
CA THR A 156 -5.84 -12.11 -21.89
C THR A 156 -4.54 -12.63 -21.29
N SER A 157 -4.58 -13.65 -20.43
CA SER A 157 -3.42 -14.14 -19.65
C SER A 157 -2.73 -13.08 -18.79
N LYS A 158 -3.27 -11.86 -18.72
CA LYS A 158 -2.74 -10.74 -17.94
C LYS A 158 -3.18 -10.90 -16.50
N CYS A 159 -2.51 -11.77 -15.77
CA CYS A 159 -2.65 -11.83 -14.32
C CYS A 159 -1.58 -10.97 -13.66
N LEU A 160 -1.88 -10.45 -12.47
CA LEU A 160 -0.94 -9.66 -11.67
C LEU A 160 -1.19 -9.99 -10.20
N THR A 161 -0.12 -10.08 -9.42
CA THR A 161 -0.21 -10.26 -7.96
C THR A 161 0.59 -9.21 -7.22
N GLY A 162 0.34 -9.07 -5.92
CA GLY A 162 1.03 -8.10 -5.07
C GLY A 162 0.65 -8.22 -3.61
N HIS A 163 1.31 -7.39 -2.79
CA HIS A 163 1.11 -7.28 -1.36
C HIS A 163 1.10 -5.81 -1.00
N VAL A 164 0.01 -5.33 -0.40
CA VAL A 164 -0.11 -3.96 0.10
C VAL A 164 0.50 -3.92 1.49
N ASP A 165 1.55 -3.11 1.67
CA ASP A 165 2.25 -3.00 2.95
C ASP A 165 1.29 -2.59 4.09
N LEU A 166 0.41 -1.61 3.86
CA LEU A 166 -0.54 -1.14 4.85
C LEU A 166 -1.84 -0.61 4.21
N VAL A 167 -2.98 -0.99 4.79
CA VAL A 167 -4.30 -0.45 4.46
C VAL A 167 -4.85 0.30 5.66
N GLN A 168 -5.34 1.52 5.42
CA GLN A 168 -6.07 2.31 6.42
C GLN A 168 -7.44 2.72 5.91
N ILE A 169 -8.36 2.93 6.84
CA ILE A 169 -9.68 3.50 6.57
C ILE A 169 -9.83 4.76 7.40
N ASP A 170 -10.11 5.86 6.72
CA ASP A 170 -10.40 7.16 7.33
C ASP A 170 -11.80 7.59 6.91
N GLN A 171 -12.49 8.32 7.78
CA GLN A 171 -13.79 8.90 7.46
C GLN A 171 -13.79 10.34 7.93
N LYS A 172 -13.98 11.25 6.98
CA LYS A 172 -13.97 12.68 7.25
C LYS A 172 -15.11 13.35 6.48
N ASP A 173 -15.90 14.14 7.19
CA ASP A 173 -16.98 14.96 6.61
C ASP A 173 -17.93 14.15 5.72
N GLY A 174 -18.29 12.93 6.16
CA GLY A 174 -19.16 12.02 5.41
C GLY A 174 -18.50 11.29 4.24
N THR A 175 -17.25 11.63 3.87
CA THR A 175 -16.48 10.93 2.84
C THR A 175 -15.60 9.87 3.47
N LEU A 176 -15.69 8.64 2.97
CA LEU A 176 -14.79 7.54 3.32
C LEU A 176 -13.54 7.59 2.46
N GLU A 177 -12.37 7.40 3.05
CA GLU A 177 -11.10 7.23 2.34
C GLU A 177 -10.47 5.88 2.69
N ILE A 178 -10.24 5.05 1.68
CA ILE A 178 -9.39 3.86 1.79
C ILE A 178 -7.99 4.27 1.33
N LYS A 179 -7.03 4.19 2.25
CA LYS A 179 -5.62 4.54 2.00
C LYS A 179 -4.84 3.27 1.72
N ILE A 180 -4.14 3.24 0.59
CA ILE A 180 -3.23 2.16 0.16
C ILE A 180 -1.82 2.68 0.33
N LEU A 181 -1.13 2.22 1.38
CA LEU A 181 0.16 2.75 1.78
C LEU A 181 1.27 1.73 1.51
N ASP A 182 2.41 2.24 1.09
CA ASP A 182 3.62 1.47 0.79
C ASP A 182 4.84 2.12 1.44
N TYR A 183 5.58 1.34 2.23
CA TYR A 183 6.71 1.80 3.02
C TYR A 183 7.99 1.74 2.19
N LYS A 184 8.63 2.89 2.03
CA LYS A 184 9.89 3.03 1.28
C LYS A 184 10.98 3.67 2.16
N PRO A 185 11.74 2.86 2.92
CA PRO A 185 12.77 3.39 3.83
C PRO A 185 13.90 4.15 3.12
N GLU A 186 14.06 3.97 1.81
CA GLU A 186 15.12 4.59 1.00
C GLU A 186 14.94 6.10 0.76
N GLY A 187 13.76 6.64 1.06
CA GLY A 187 13.51 8.07 1.16
C GLY A 187 12.85 8.75 -0.05
N GLU A 188 12.56 10.06 0.12
CA GLU A 188 11.88 10.96 -0.84
C GLU A 188 12.36 10.83 -2.29
N ASN A 189 13.66 10.65 -2.52
CA ASN A 189 14.17 10.57 -3.88
C ASN A 189 13.78 9.26 -4.61
N LYS A 190 13.15 8.28 -3.98
CA LYS A 190 12.81 7.00 -4.62
C LYS A 190 11.31 6.75 -4.79
N PHE A 191 10.44 7.62 -4.26
CA PHE A 191 8.99 7.37 -4.31
C PHE A 191 8.48 7.31 -5.77
N ILE A 192 9.01 8.15 -6.67
CA ILE A 192 8.56 8.24 -8.08
C ILE A 192 8.66 6.88 -8.78
N PHE A 193 9.72 6.14 -8.49
CA PHE A 193 9.94 4.83 -9.11
C PHE A 193 8.88 3.80 -8.71
N CYS A 194 8.19 4.02 -7.59
CA CYS A 194 7.24 3.09 -7.01
C CYS A 194 5.78 3.48 -7.31
N LEU A 195 5.53 4.58 -8.03
CA LEU A 195 4.18 4.99 -8.43
C LEU A 195 3.43 3.87 -9.18
N PRO A 196 4.05 3.11 -10.10
CA PRO A 196 3.35 2.02 -10.77
C PRO A 196 2.89 0.92 -9.82
N GLN A 197 3.79 0.44 -8.95
CA GLN A 197 3.49 -0.60 -7.94
C GLN A 197 2.20 -0.28 -7.16
N ILE A 198 2.11 0.93 -6.61
CA ILE A 198 1.06 1.28 -5.65
C ILE A 198 -0.24 1.63 -6.37
N SER A 199 -0.15 2.26 -7.53
CA SER A 199 -1.32 2.50 -8.39
C SER A 199 -1.97 1.18 -8.82
N LEU A 200 -1.16 0.17 -9.13
CA LEU A 200 -1.64 -1.18 -9.45
C LEU A 200 -2.27 -1.88 -8.24
N TYR A 201 -1.68 -1.74 -7.05
CA TYR A 201 -2.28 -2.23 -5.81
C TYR A 201 -3.67 -1.64 -5.57
N ALA A 202 -3.78 -0.32 -5.67
CA ALA A 202 -5.05 0.36 -5.50
C ALA A 202 -6.08 -0.10 -6.53
N ARG A 203 -5.69 -0.24 -7.81
CA ARG A 203 -6.57 -0.74 -8.86
C ARG A 203 -7.07 -2.16 -8.61
N MET A 204 -6.15 -3.08 -8.31
CA MET A 204 -6.51 -4.47 -7.98
C MET A 204 -7.50 -4.54 -6.82
N LEU A 205 -7.34 -3.67 -5.83
CA LEU A 205 -8.27 -3.60 -4.72
C LEU A 205 -9.60 -2.96 -5.13
N GLN A 206 -9.59 -1.85 -5.88
CA GLN A 206 -10.79 -1.20 -6.40
C GLN A 206 -11.68 -2.15 -7.21
N GLU A 207 -11.09 -3.05 -8.01
CA GLU A 207 -11.82 -4.10 -8.73
C GLU A 207 -12.60 -5.04 -7.81
N LYS A 208 -12.13 -5.28 -6.58
CA LYS A 208 -12.82 -6.13 -5.59
C LYS A 208 -13.83 -5.34 -4.76
N LEU A 209 -13.52 -4.06 -4.50
CA LEU A 209 -14.28 -3.23 -3.59
C LEU A 209 -15.42 -2.48 -4.27
N HIS A 210 -15.34 -2.23 -5.57
CA HIS A 210 -16.26 -1.37 -6.32
C HIS A 210 -16.65 -0.13 -5.49
N PRO A 211 -15.72 0.79 -5.18
CA PRO A 211 -15.98 1.88 -4.25
C PRO A 211 -17.26 2.67 -4.62
N GLU A 212 -18.08 2.97 -3.63
CA GLU A 212 -19.26 3.82 -3.81
C GLU A 212 -18.82 5.28 -4.03
N SER A 213 -19.71 6.14 -4.51
CA SER A 213 -19.37 7.53 -4.87
C SER A 213 -18.86 8.39 -3.70
N ASP A 214 -19.24 8.03 -2.47
CA ASP A 214 -18.80 8.64 -1.21
C ASP A 214 -17.53 7.99 -0.62
N CYS A 215 -16.91 7.05 -1.35
CA CYS A 215 -15.65 6.42 -0.99
C CYS A 215 -14.56 6.69 -2.02
N VAL A 216 -13.48 7.34 -1.58
CA VAL A 216 -12.28 7.56 -2.39
C VAL A 216 -11.18 6.55 -2.03
N VAL A 217 -10.42 6.10 -3.01
CA VAL A 217 -9.23 5.26 -2.80
C VAL A 217 -8.01 6.08 -3.15
N ASN A 218 -7.14 6.32 -2.17
CA ASN A 218 -5.91 7.10 -2.34
C ASN A 218 -4.68 6.25 -2.09
N CYS A 219 -3.64 6.53 -2.85
CA CYS A 219 -2.33 5.93 -2.70
C CYS A 219 -1.45 6.82 -1.82
N TYR A 220 -0.63 6.18 -1.00
CA TYR A 220 0.37 6.85 -0.19
C TYR A 220 1.70 6.12 -0.27
N ILE A 221 2.78 6.89 -0.35
CA ILE A 221 4.14 6.41 -0.09
C ILE A 221 4.59 7.09 1.19
N PHE A 222 5.24 6.36 2.08
CA PHE A 222 5.79 6.96 3.29
C PHE A 222 7.17 6.42 3.62
N ASP A 223 7.92 7.24 4.33
CA ASP A 223 9.20 6.90 4.93
C ASP A 223 9.23 7.40 6.39
N LYS A 224 10.42 7.41 7.00
CA LYS A 224 10.60 7.92 8.37
C LYS A 224 10.49 9.44 8.52
N LYS A 225 10.37 10.21 7.43
CA LYS A 225 10.42 11.68 7.40
C LYS A 225 9.14 12.31 6.84
N ALA A 226 8.48 11.64 5.90
CA ALA A 226 7.43 12.22 5.10
C ALA A 226 6.47 11.15 4.56
N MET A 227 5.34 11.64 4.06
CA MET A 227 4.33 10.86 3.38
C MET A 227 3.83 11.65 2.17
N TRP A 228 3.61 10.98 1.05
CA TRP A 228 3.15 11.57 -0.20
C TRP A 228 1.85 10.90 -0.61
N LYS A 229 0.82 11.71 -0.88
CA LYS A 229 -0.52 11.31 -1.31
C LYS A 229 -0.67 11.49 -2.81
N PHE A 230 -1.34 10.55 -3.48
CA PHE A 230 -1.73 10.67 -4.88
C PHE A 230 -2.90 9.76 -5.25
N GLN A 231 -3.51 10.02 -6.40
CA GLN A 231 -4.59 9.20 -6.95
C GLN A 231 -4.03 8.01 -7.76
N PRO A 232 -4.70 6.84 -7.78
CA PRO A 232 -4.30 5.71 -8.62
C PRO A 232 -4.25 6.02 -10.12
N SER A 233 -4.90 7.10 -10.56
CA SER A 233 -4.87 7.61 -11.94
C SER A 233 -3.59 8.35 -12.32
N ILE A 234 -2.62 8.48 -11.41
CA ILE A 234 -1.37 9.21 -11.64
C ILE A 234 -0.61 8.70 -12.87
N LEU A 235 -0.64 7.39 -13.14
CA LEU A 235 0.07 6.82 -14.28
C LEU A 235 -0.50 7.29 -15.62
N GLN A 236 -1.81 7.50 -15.72
CA GLN A 236 -2.42 8.14 -16.88
C GLN A 236 -1.96 9.58 -17.03
N ALA A 237 -1.93 10.32 -15.91
CA ALA A 237 -1.55 11.74 -15.92
C ALA A 237 -0.10 11.96 -16.38
N ILE A 238 0.80 11.00 -16.13
CA ILE A 238 2.21 11.10 -16.52
C ILE A 238 2.59 10.30 -17.79
N ASP A 239 1.67 9.54 -18.39
CA ASP A 239 2.01 8.62 -19.50
C ASP A 239 2.66 9.34 -20.69
N ALA A 240 2.10 10.49 -21.09
CA ALA A 240 2.64 11.30 -22.19
C ALA A 240 4.09 11.77 -21.90
N LYS A 241 4.37 12.15 -20.65
CA LYS A 241 5.71 12.59 -20.22
C LYS A 241 6.70 11.42 -20.21
N LEU A 242 6.28 10.26 -19.72
CA LEU A 242 7.10 9.05 -19.75
C LEU A 242 7.37 8.58 -21.19
N ALA A 243 6.41 8.74 -22.10
CA ALA A 243 6.57 8.41 -23.51
C ALA A 243 7.63 9.29 -24.19
N GLN A 244 7.70 10.58 -23.85
CA GLN A 244 8.73 11.51 -24.36
C GLN A 244 10.15 11.02 -24.04
N TYR A 245 10.34 10.40 -22.89
CA TYR A 245 11.63 9.84 -22.44
C TYR A 245 11.82 8.36 -22.82
N GLN A 246 10.93 7.79 -23.64
CA GLN A 246 10.97 6.39 -24.06
C GLN A 246 11.01 5.39 -22.90
N VAL A 247 10.41 5.75 -21.77
CA VAL A 247 10.38 4.89 -20.57
C VAL A 247 9.56 3.63 -20.85
N PRO A 248 10.09 2.42 -20.55
CA PRO A 248 9.33 1.19 -20.58
C PRO A 248 8.15 1.25 -19.61
N ARG A 249 6.97 0.80 -20.07
CA ARG A 249 5.69 0.87 -19.33
C ARG A 249 5.13 -0.53 -19.11
N ASP A 250 5.89 -1.37 -18.41
CA ASP A 250 5.55 -2.77 -18.13
C ASP A 250 4.20 -2.93 -17.40
N TRP A 251 3.75 -1.88 -16.71
CA TRP A 251 2.45 -1.84 -16.03
C TRP A 251 1.26 -1.58 -16.96
N ARG A 252 1.47 -0.99 -18.14
CA ARG A 252 0.40 -0.54 -19.05
C ARG A 252 -0.62 -1.63 -19.39
N PRO A 253 -0.25 -2.91 -19.61
CA PRO A 253 -1.22 -3.97 -19.87
C PRO A 253 -2.25 -4.19 -18.76
N PHE A 254 -1.95 -3.77 -17.52
CA PHE A 254 -2.80 -3.92 -16.33
C PHE A 254 -3.55 -2.62 -15.98
N MET A 255 -3.47 -1.60 -16.83
CA MET A 255 -4.13 -0.30 -16.63
C MET A 255 -5.39 -0.14 -17.49
N ALA A 256 -5.68 -1.10 -18.38
CA ALA A 256 -6.82 -1.11 -19.27
C ALA A 256 -8.10 -1.57 -18.58
#